data_AF-A0A382YD85-F1
#
_entry.id   AF-A0A382YD85-F1
#
_cell.length_a   1.000
_cell.length_b   1.000
_cell.length_c   1.000
_cell.angle_alpha   90.00
_cell.angle_beta   90.00
_cell.angle_gamma   90.00
#
_symmetry.space_group_name_H-M   'P 1'
#
loop_
_entity.id
_entity.type
_entity.pdbx_description
1 polymer ?
#
loop_
_entity_poly.entity_id
_entity_poly.type
_entity_poly.pdbx_seq_one_letter_code
_entity_poly.pdbx_strand_id
1 'polypeptide(L)'
;MRLLLPYLLSSMVLITSVSRALAFETSALQAILMDFTTGAILLEKDSDTPVPPASLSKLMTSYMVFEEIRKGGLSLDDMLPVS
;
A
#
# COMPACT_ATOMS: atom_id res chain seq x y z
N MET A 1 -45.35 30.63 -3.12
CA MET A 1 -44.68 29.50 -3.82
C MET A 1 -43.47 29.88 -4.68
N ARG A 2 -43.35 31.09 -5.24
CA ARG A 2 -42.20 31.50 -6.10
C ARG A 2 -40.86 31.76 -5.38
N LEU A 3 -40.86 31.96 -4.06
CA LEU A 3 -39.65 32.27 -3.27
C LEU A 3 -38.94 31.05 -2.64
N LEU A 4 -39.55 29.86 -2.66
CA LEU A 4 -38.95 28.62 -2.13
C LEU A 4 -38.15 27.84 -3.19
N LEU A 5 -38.46 28.08 -4.47
CA LEU A 5 -37.83 27.42 -5.61
C LEU A 5 -36.31 27.65 -5.73
N PRO A 6 -35.73 28.84 -5.46
CA PRO A 6 -34.28 29.02 -5.55
C PRO A 6 -33.51 28.34 -4.41
N TYR A 7 -34.11 28.18 -3.22
CA TYR A 7 -33.48 27.48 -2.11
C TYR A 7 -33.41 25.96 -2.33
N LEU A 8 -34.44 25.38 -2.94
CA LEU A 8 -34.43 23.97 -3.38
C LEU A 8 -33.35 23.73 -4.45
N LEU A 9 -33.25 24.60 -5.46
CA LEU A 9 -32.18 24.53 -6.47
C LEU A 9 -30.79 24.71 -5.85
N SER A 10 -30.62 25.64 -4.91
CA SER A 10 -29.33 25.87 -4.25
C SER A 10 -28.89 24.70 -3.38
N SER A 11 -29.82 23.95 -2.77
CA SER A 11 -29.47 22.75 -2.00
C SER A 11 -29.05 21.58 -2.90
N MET A 12 -29.58 21.53 -4.12
CA MET A 12 -29.32 20.46 -5.09
C MET A 12 -27.92 20.56 -5.72
N VAL A 13 -27.33 21.76 -5.76
CA VAL A 13 -25.96 22.01 -6.25
C VAL A 13 -24.89 21.58 -5.24
N LEU A 14 -25.19 21.54 -3.94
CA LEU A 14 -24.22 21.12 -2.93
C LEU A 14 -23.93 19.61 -2.93
N ILE A 15 -24.77 18.79 -3.57
CA ILE A 15 -24.65 17.33 -3.54
C ILE A 15 -23.74 16.79 -4.66
N THR A 16 -23.42 17.59 -5.68
CA THR A 16 -22.76 17.09 -6.90
C THR A 16 -21.23 17.14 -6.90
N SER A 17 -20.57 17.62 -5.84
CA SER A 17 -19.11 17.79 -5.77
C SER A 17 -18.37 16.63 -5.08
N VAL A 18 -18.93 15.41 -5.10
CA VAL A 18 -18.17 14.22 -4.68
C VAL A 18 -17.10 13.93 -5.75
N SER A 19 -15.89 14.44 -5.54
CA SER A 19 -14.72 14.01 -6.30
C SER A 19 -14.54 12.51 -6.12
N ARG A 20 -14.82 11.73 -7.17
CA ARG A 20 -14.37 10.34 -7.26
C ARG A 20 -12.86 10.39 -7.42
N ALA A 21 -12.13 9.98 -6.39
CA ALA A 21 -10.72 9.69 -6.55
C ALA A 21 -10.58 8.63 -7.65
N LEU A 22 -9.75 8.90 -8.66
CA LEU A 22 -9.43 7.90 -9.67
C LEU A 22 -8.74 6.75 -8.96
N ALA A 23 -9.28 5.55 -9.07
CA ALA A 23 -8.61 4.35 -8.57
C ALA A 23 -7.27 4.21 -9.29
N PHE A 24 -6.22 3.84 -8.54
CA PHE A 24 -4.92 3.57 -9.13
C PHE A 24 -5.02 2.32 -10.03
N GLU A 25 -4.83 2.50 -11.33
CA GLU A 25 -4.81 1.41 -12.29
C GLU A 25 -3.36 0.95 -12.52
N THR A 26 -3.16 -0.37 -12.60
CA THR A 26 -1.86 -0.98 -12.89
C THR A 26 -2.02 -2.21 -13.76
N SER A 27 -1.05 -2.42 -14.66
CA SER A 27 -0.95 -3.63 -15.48
C SER A 27 -0.48 -4.85 -14.68
N ALA A 28 -0.01 -4.68 -13.44
CA ALA A 28 0.39 -5.78 -12.58
C ALA A 28 -0.79 -6.74 -12.34
N LEU A 29 -0.50 -8.05 -12.29
CA LEU A 29 -1.51 -9.07 -11.98
C LEU A 29 -1.96 -8.95 -10.52
N GLN A 30 -0.99 -8.83 -9.60
CA GLN A 30 -1.22 -8.59 -8.18
C GLN A 30 -0.57 -7.28 -7.74
N ALA A 31 -1.22 -6.52 -6.87
CA ALA A 31 -0.68 -5.30 -6.28
C ALA A 31 -1.33 -4.99 -4.93
N ILE A 32 -0.54 -4.39 -4.03
CA ILE A 32 -1.04 -3.75 -2.82
C ILE A 32 -0.26 -2.44 -2.61
N LEU A 33 -0.98 -1.36 -2.29
CA LEU A 33 -0.39 -0.08 -1.89
C LEU A 33 -0.92 0.25 -0.50
N MET A 34 -0.01 0.46 0.45
CA MET A 34 -0.36 0.74 1.84
C MET A 34 0.38 1.99 2.30
N ASP A 35 -0.33 2.87 3.00
CA ASP A 35 0.31 3.93 3.77
C ASP A 35 0.98 3.33 5.01
N PHE A 36 2.30 3.52 5.12
CA PHE A 36 3.10 2.90 6.18
C PHE A 36 2.73 3.39 7.59
N THR A 37 2.28 4.65 7.72
CA THR A 37 2.03 5.26 9.04
C THR A 37 0.69 4.82 9.61
N THR A 38 -0.34 4.74 8.77
CA THR A 38 -1.72 4.47 9.15
C THR A 38 -2.15 3.03 8.89
N GLY A 39 -1.42 2.30 8.05
CA GLY A 39 -1.82 0.98 7.55
C GLY A 39 -2.97 1.04 6.55
N ALA A 40 -3.38 2.24 6.10
CA ALA A 40 -4.48 2.37 5.15
C ALA A 40 -4.10 1.75 3.80
N ILE A 41 -4.92 0.80 3.33
CA ILE A 41 -4.79 0.23 1.99
C ILE A 41 -5.38 1.23 0.99
N LEU A 42 -4.54 1.72 0.08
CA LEU A 42 -4.89 2.70 -0.95
C LEU A 42 -5.16 2.05 -2.31
N LEU A 43 -4.63 0.84 -2.53
CA LEU A 43 -4.90 -0.02 -3.67
C LEU A 43 -4.77 -1.47 -3.24
N GLU A 44 -5.70 -2.31 -3.70
CA GLU A 44 -5.68 -3.75 -3.52
C GLU A 44 -6.10 -4.42 -4.84
N LYS A 45 -5.28 -5.33 -5.35
CA LYS A 45 -5.56 -6.09 -6.57
C LYS A 45 -4.99 -7.50 -6.40
N ASP A 46 -5.86 -8.48 -6.21
CA ASP A 46 -5.51 -9.90 -6.06
C ASP A 46 -4.36 -10.17 -5.05
N SER A 47 -4.20 -9.33 -4.02
CA SER A 47 -3.01 -9.28 -3.16
C SER A 47 -2.83 -10.51 -2.26
N ASP A 48 -3.92 -11.18 -1.89
CA ASP A 48 -3.89 -12.37 -1.04
C ASP A 48 -3.70 -13.68 -1.83
N THR A 49 -3.61 -13.60 -3.16
CA THR A 49 -3.38 -14.78 -4.01
C THR A 49 -1.96 -15.30 -3.78
N PRO A 50 -1.77 -16.57 -3.36
CA PRO A 50 -0.44 -17.13 -3.19
C PRO A 50 0.30 -17.23 -4.52
N VAL A 51 1.45 -16.56 -4.61
CA VAL A 51 2.32 -16.59 -5.79
C VAL A 51 3.78 -16.84 -5.38
N PRO A 52 4.60 -17.49 -6.22
CA PRO A 52 6.03 -17.62 -5.95
C PRO A 52 6.69 -16.24 -5.82
N PRO A 53 7.34 -15.92 -4.68
CA PRO A 53 7.90 -14.58 -4.42
C PRO A 53 9.14 -14.25 -5.27
N ALA A 54 9.73 -15.22 -5.96
CA ALA A 54 10.97 -15.06 -6.73
C ALA A 54 12.06 -14.32 -5.92
N SER A 55 12.63 -13.23 -6.44
CA SER A 55 13.65 -12.46 -5.71
C SER A 55 13.12 -11.72 -4.48
N LEU A 56 11.81 -11.55 -4.29
CA LEU A 56 11.25 -10.94 -3.07
C LEU A 56 11.53 -11.78 -1.82
N SER A 57 11.79 -13.09 -1.95
CA SER A 57 12.25 -13.92 -0.84
C SER A 57 13.49 -13.37 -0.14
N LYS A 58 14.34 -12.63 -0.85
CA LYS A 58 15.55 -12.01 -0.30
C LYS A 58 15.23 -10.94 0.75
N LEU A 59 14.02 -10.38 0.76
CA LEU A 59 13.57 -9.48 1.83
C LEU A 59 13.53 -10.22 3.18
N MET A 60 13.02 -11.45 3.21
CA MET A 60 13.02 -12.26 4.44
C MET A 60 14.44 -12.66 4.85
N THR A 61 15.29 -13.05 3.89
CA THR A 61 16.71 -13.33 4.17
C THR A 61 17.40 -12.11 4.79
N SER A 62 17.21 -10.93 4.20
CA SER A 62 17.80 -9.69 4.71
C SER A 62 17.24 -9.34 6.09
N TYR A 63 15.92 -9.50 6.31
CA TYR A 63 15.28 -9.31 7.60
C TYR A 63 15.93 -10.16 8.68
N MET A 64 16.14 -11.46 8.41
CA MET A 64 16.80 -12.38 9.36
C MET A 64 18.25 -11.98 9.65
N VAL A 65 19.02 -11.60 8.62
CA VAL A 65 20.42 -11.17 8.80
C VAL A 65 20.50 -9.91 9.66
N PHE A 66 19.69 -8.88 9.37
CA PHE A 66 19.71 -7.65 10.17
C PHE A 66 19.16 -7.84 11.58
N GLU A 67 18.24 -8.77 11.78
CA GLU A 67 17.78 -9.16 13.11
C GLU A 67 18.91 -9.81 13.92
N GLU A 68 19.72 -10.66 13.29
CA GLU A 68 20.86 -11.31 13.96
C GLU A 68 21.99 -10.32 14.27
N ILE A 69 22.25 -9.37 13.37
CA ILE A 69 23.18 -8.26 13.62
C ILE A 69 22.70 -7.42 14.81
N ARG A 70 21.40 -7.11 14.88
CA ARG A 70 20.82 -6.36 16.00
C ARG A 70 20.97 -7.09 17.34
N LYS A 71 20.88 -8.42 17.33
CA LYS A 71 21.11 -9.28 18.51
C LYS A 71 22.58 -9.43 18.87
N GLY A 72 23.49 -9.01 18.01
CA GLY A 72 24.94 -9.16 18.18
C GLY A 72 25.48 -10.53 17.82
N GLY A 73 24.69 -11.38 17.13
CA GLY A 73 25.13 -12.71 16.68
C GLY A 73 25.93 -12.69 15.38
N LEU A 74 25.86 -11.58 14.62
CA LEU A 74 26.65 -11.31 13.41
C LEU A 74 27.12 -9.85 13.41
N SER A 75 28.25 -9.59 12.75
CA SER A 75 28.76 -8.25 12.44
C SER A 75 28.75 -8.01 10.93
N LEU A 76 28.66 -6.74 10.53
CA LEU A 76 28.82 -6.34 9.13
C LEU A 76 30.24 -6.60 8.60
N ASP A 77 31.22 -6.66 9.50
CA ASP A 77 32.63 -6.88 9.17
C ASP A 77 33.02 -8.38 9.24
N ASP A 78 32.06 -9.27 9.48
CA ASP A 78 32.34 -10.71 9.55
C ASP A 78 32.78 -11.24 8.18
N MET A 79 33.94 -11.91 8.18
CA MET A 79 34.44 -12.64 7.02
C MET A 79 33.89 -14.06 7.04
N LEU A 80 32.99 -14.36 6.10
CA LEU A 80 32.38 -15.69 5.96
C LEU A 80 33.04 -16.48 4.83
N PRO A 81 33.30 -17.79 5.00
CA PRO A 81 33.80 -18.63 3.92
C PRO A 81 32.72 -18.82 2.84
N VAL A 82 33.14 -18.87 1.57
CA VAL A 82 32.27 -19.24 0.45
C VAL A 82 32.48 -20.73 0.15
N SER A 83 31.39 -21.49 0.11
CA SER A 83 31.38 -22.94 -0.14
C SER A 83 30.63 -23.30 -1.41
#